data_AF-A0A2B4RKL4-F1
#
_entry.id   AF-A0A2B4RKL4-F1
#
_cell.length_a   1.000
_cell.length_b   1.000
_cell.length_c   1.000
_cell.angle_alpha   90.00
_cell.angle_beta   90.00
_cell.angle_gamma   90.00
#
_symmetry.space_group_name_H-M   'P 1'
#
loop_
_entity.id
_entity.type
_entity.pdbx_description
1 polymer ?
#
loop_
_entity_poly.entity_id
_entity_poly.type
_entity_poly.pdbx_seq_one_letter_code
_entity_poly.pdbx_strand_id
1 'polypeptide(L)'
;MDVAGVQPEDRVVSSEGKKNANIPVSKGMEPVDRDVSNEGKKDADGRVSKVCLDTEPGGVGSGEGKVYVDDSVDESTVADHAQVVSDELKLNSNNDTSSGENVKALLAADDGRAQALRDLMEMKYGIEQTLGEPSSQEKSVRLPLVDLPSNVVFSAINEGTIFFWVIQNGKDVSLRMRSVNTFIERDEVALFIQMLLKELGVKFYVNSQKRSDGIASDDPMIAQKHILKQLYDLVIAPIADLVNGNELIFVPEGPLCLVPYAALLDLELKFLCESFKIRLTPSLKKLKLLSDYLVDFHLKTGALLVGDPCLKSVLHKGKKLAQLLGARKEVKMLGQALQTIPLVGEKATKNEVLKRLSSVSLIHIAAHGQMGTGEIILAPNPERANRQPKEEDYP
;
A
#
# COMPACT_ATOMS: atom_id res chain seq x y z
N MET A 1 66.23 4.59 35.96
CA MET A 1 65.96 3.75 37.13
C MET A 1 64.94 2.72 36.69
N ASP A 2 65.42 1.47 36.62
CA ASP A 2 64.75 0.15 36.54
C ASP A 2 63.70 -0.07 35.44
N VAL A 3 63.94 -0.78 34.32
CA VAL A 3 64.57 -2.09 33.98
C VAL A 3 63.60 -3.28 34.05
N ALA A 4 63.70 -4.13 33.00
CA ALA A 4 63.12 -5.45 32.70
C ALA A 4 61.77 -5.42 31.93
N GLY A 5 61.67 -5.86 30.67
CA GLY A 5 62.15 -7.12 30.05
C GLY A 5 61.03 -8.15 30.18
N VAL A 6 60.46 -8.81 29.16
CA VAL A 6 61.07 -9.70 28.15
C VAL A 6 59.99 -10.04 27.07
N GLN A 7 60.40 -10.21 25.81
CA GLN A 7 59.73 -10.92 24.70
C GLN A 7 60.59 -12.16 24.32
N PRO A 8 60.30 -13.05 23.33
CA PRO A 8 59.07 -13.57 22.71
C PRO A 8 59.13 -15.14 22.51
N GLU A 9 58.25 -15.68 21.63
CA GLU A 9 58.29 -16.98 20.90
C GLU A 9 57.81 -18.25 21.68
N ASP A 10 57.20 -19.30 21.12
CA ASP A 10 57.10 -19.79 19.74
C ASP A 10 56.05 -20.95 19.62
N ARG A 11 55.76 -21.36 18.36
CA ARG A 11 55.23 -22.67 17.88
C ARG A 11 53.74 -23.07 17.90
N VAL A 12 53.15 -22.99 16.68
CA VAL A 12 52.70 -24.11 15.80
C VAL A 12 52.59 -25.51 16.44
N VAL A 13 51.42 -26.18 16.35
CA VAL A 13 51.21 -27.53 15.78
C VAL A 13 49.72 -27.78 15.48
N SER A 14 49.48 -28.17 14.23
CA SER A 14 48.31 -28.81 13.63
C SER A 14 48.03 -30.23 14.13
N SER A 15 46.77 -30.66 14.20
CA SER A 15 46.42 -32.04 13.85
C SER A 15 44.98 -32.22 13.37
N GLU A 16 44.91 -32.80 12.18
CA GLU A 16 43.73 -33.42 11.57
C GLU A 16 43.27 -34.64 12.37
N GLY A 17 41.99 -34.99 12.25
CA GLY A 17 41.44 -36.21 12.80
C GLY A 17 40.09 -36.59 12.20
N LYS A 18 40.09 -37.02 10.93
CA LYS A 18 39.00 -37.78 10.30
C LYS A 18 38.73 -39.06 11.11
N LYS A 19 37.45 -39.38 11.39
CA LYS A 19 36.98 -40.77 11.46
C LYS A 19 35.61 -40.92 10.81
N ASN A 20 35.58 -41.95 9.98
CA ASN A 20 34.54 -42.36 9.05
C ASN A 20 33.63 -43.41 9.68
N ALA A 21 32.41 -43.50 9.15
CA ALA A 21 31.54 -44.68 9.00
C ALA A 21 31.07 -45.46 10.24
N ASN A 22 29.73 -45.58 10.39
CA ASN A 22 29.10 -46.86 10.06
C ASN A 22 27.59 -46.76 9.80
N ILE A 23 27.19 -47.45 8.74
CA ILE A 23 25.84 -47.73 8.26
C ILE A 23 25.33 -49.00 8.98
N PRO A 24 24.01 -49.20 9.10
CA PRO A 24 23.47 -50.46 8.58
C PRO A 24 22.24 -50.26 7.67
N VAL A 25 22.23 -51.10 6.64
CA VAL A 25 21.26 -51.23 5.57
C VAL A 25 20.22 -52.31 5.94
N SER A 26 18.97 -51.99 5.60
CA SER A 26 17.81 -52.81 5.21
C SER A 26 17.32 -54.01 6.05
N LYS A 27 15.98 -54.04 6.21
CA LYS A 27 15.17 -55.26 6.04
C LYS A 27 13.70 -54.91 5.78
N GLY A 28 13.16 -55.47 4.69
CA GLY A 28 11.78 -55.98 4.60
C GLY A 28 10.66 -55.03 4.15
N MET A 29 10.34 -55.07 2.85
CA MET A 29 8.98 -54.87 2.34
C MET A 29 8.12 -56.09 2.69
N GLU A 30 6.84 -55.87 3.02
CA GLU A 30 5.70 -56.59 2.40
C GLU A 30 4.41 -55.76 2.58
N PRO A 31 3.41 -55.94 1.68
CA PRO A 31 2.40 -54.94 1.34
C PRO A 31 1.08 -55.14 2.09
N VAL A 32 0.32 -54.07 2.32
CA VAL A 32 -1.09 -54.20 2.73
C VAL A 32 -1.96 -53.20 1.97
N ASP A 33 -2.75 -53.80 1.08
CA ASP A 33 -4.07 -53.49 0.55
C ASP A 33 -4.59 -52.04 0.49
N ARG A 34 -4.96 -51.71 -0.76
CA ARG A 34 -5.85 -50.63 -1.13
C ARG A 34 -7.28 -50.99 -0.68
N ASP A 35 -7.89 -50.15 0.14
CA ASP A 35 -9.34 -50.00 0.15
C ASP A 35 -9.68 -48.53 -0.14
N VAL A 36 -10.22 -48.34 -1.35
CA VAL A 36 -10.81 -47.11 -1.85
C VAL A 36 -12.27 -47.11 -1.41
N SER A 37 -12.63 -46.27 -0.43
CA SER A 37 -14.02 -45.90 -0.18
C SER A 37 -14.24 -44.46 -0.62
N ASN A 38 -14.85 -44.34 -1.79
CA ASN A 38 -15.44 -43.12 -2.33
C ASN A 38 -16.78 -42.89 -1.62
N GLU A 39 -16.87 -41.87 -0.76
CA GLU A 39 -18.15 -41.26 -0.40
C GLU A 39 -18.11 -39.77 -0.75
N GLY A 40 -18.70 -39.44 -1.90
CA GLY A 40 -18.94 -38.06 -2.30
C GLY A 40 -20.10 -37.47 -1.52
N LYS A 41 -19.84 -36.42 -0.73
CA LYS A 41 -20.87 -35.50 -0.26
C LYS A 41 -21.11 -34.44 -1.34
N LYS A 42 -22.38 -34.26 -1.71
CA LYS A 42 -22.86 -33.21 -2.61
C LYS A 42 -23.30 -31.99 -1.79
N ASP A 43 -22.92 -30.81 -2.25
CA ASP A 43 -23.43 -29.50 -1.82
C ASP A 43 -24.38 -28.92 -2.90
N ALA A 44 -25.18 -27.95 -2.48
CA ALA A 44 -26.48 -27.59 -3.06
C ALA A 44 -26.48 -26.92 -4.45
N ASP A 45 -25.33 -26.70 -5.09
CA ASP A 45 -25.24 -26.00 -6.39
C ASP A 45 -24.69 -26.85 -7.56
N GLY A 46 -24.59 -28.17 -7.41
CA GLY A 46 -24.56 -29.08 -8.57
C GLY A 46 -23.42 -28.91 -9.59
N ARG A 47 -22.25 -28.36 -9.21
CA ARG A 47 -21.04 -28.37 -10.05
C ARG A 47 -19.98 -29.33 -9.51
N VAL A 48 -19.58 -30.27 -10.36
CA VAL A 48 -18.46 -31.19 -10.15
C VAL A 48 -17.25 -30.63 -10.88
N SER A 49 -16.24 -30.15 -10.16
CA SER A 49 -14.92 -29.86 -10.73
C SER A 49 -13.96 -30.99 -10.37
N LYS A 50 -13.68 -31.79 -11.40
CA LYS A 50 -12.86 -33.00 -11.39
C LYS A 50 -11.38 -32.61 -11.35
N VAL A 51 -10.64 -33.06 -10.33
CA VAL A 51 -9.16 -33.04 -10.33
C VAL A 51 -8.71 -34.30 -11.05
N CYS A 52 -8.24 -34.18 -12.30
CA CYS A 52 -7.53 -35.27 -12.98
C CYS A 52 -6.03 -35.12 -12.71
N LEU A 53 -5.46 -36.05 -11.94
CA LEU A 53 -4.02 -36.30 -11.87
C LEU A 53 -3.73 -37.47 -12.81
N ASP A 54 -3.29 -37.18 -14.03
CA ASP A 54 -2.69 -38.19 -14.89
C ASP A 54 -1.19 -38.26 -14.57
N THR A 55 -0.81 -39.32 -13.86
CA THR A 55 0.58 -39.79 -13.78
C THR A 55 0.77 -40.91 -14.79
N GLU A 56 1.49 -40.64 -15.87
CA GLU A 56 2.16 -41.68 -16.68
C GLU A 56 3.64 -41.76 -16.29
N PRO A 57 4.25 -42.96 -16.22
CA PRO A 57 5.62 -43.15 -15.79
C PRO A 57 6.61 -43.07 -16.95
N GLY A 58 7.67 -42.27 -16.80
CA GLY A 58 8.91 -42.40 -17.57
C GLY A 58 9.10 -41.34 -18.66
N GLY A 59 10.08 -40.46 -18.45
CA GLY A 59 10.56 -39.55 -19.49
C GLY A 59 11.34 -38.37 -18.91
N VAL A 60 12.65 -38.37 -19.11
CA VAL A 60 13.55 -37.27 -18.75
C VAL A 60 13.20 -36.04 -19.59
N GLY A 61 12.79 -34.94 -18.96
CA GLY A 61 12.53 -33.66 -19.65
C GLY A 61 12.15 -32.55 -18.68
N SER A 62 12.85 -31.41 -18.79
CA SER A 62 12.67 -30.19 -18.00
C SER A 62 11.23 -29.67 -18.00
N GLY A 63 10.54 -29.73 -16.85
CA GLY A 63 9.22 -29.14 -16.65
C GLY A 63 9.28 -27.93 -15.72
N GLU A 64 9.10 -26.73 -16.28
CA GLU A 64 8.78 -25.52 -15.51
C GLU A 64 7.35 -25.65 -14.96
N GLY A 65 7.23 -25.90 -13.66
CA GLY A 65 5.94 -25.86 -12.95
C GLY A 65 5.47 -24.41 -12.81
N LYS A 66 4.52 -23.98 -13.65
CA LYS A 66 3.76 -22.74 -13.46
C LYS A 66 2.68 -23.00 -12.39
N VAL A 67 2.83 -22.34 -11.24
CA VAL A 67 1.77 -22.23 -10.24
C VAL A 67 0.86 -21.09 -10.67
N TYR A 68 -0.40 -21.40 -10.98
CA TYR A 68 -1.46 -20.41 -11.12
C TYR A 68 -1.99 -20.09 -9.72
N VAL A 69 -1.99 -18.80 -9.37
CA VAL A 69 -2.76 -18.27 -8.23
C VAL A 69 -3.97 -17.56 -8.82
N ASP A 70 -5.12 -17.96 -8.30
CA ASP A 70 -6.46 -17.50 -8.62
C ASP A 70 -6.61 -16.01 -8.26
N ASP A 71 -6.58 -15.14 -9.27
CA ASP A 71 -7.03 -13.75 -9.16
C ASP A 71 -8.54 -13.73 -9.42
N SER A 72 -9.32 -14.07 -8.39
CA SER A 72 -10.76 -13.80 -8.36
C SER A 72 -11.07 -12.85 -7.21
N VAL A 73 -10.72 -11.58 -7.42
CA VAL A 73 -11.49 -10.49 -6.80
C VAL A 73 -12.64 -10.24 -7.77
N ASP A 74 -13.86 -10.49 -7.31
CA ASP A 74 -15.08 -10.19 -8.04
C ASP A 74 -15.19 -8.66 -8.24
N GLU A 75 -14.70 -8.16 -9.39
CA GLU A 75 -14.73 -6.76 -9.79
C GLU A 75 -16.14 -6.22 -10.07
N SER A 76 -17.19 -7.06 -9.96
CA SER A 76 -18.55 -6.71 -10.37
C SER A 76 -19.18 -5.60 -9.51
N THR A 77 -18.89 -5.54 -8.21
CA THR A 77 -19.55 -4.55 -7.32
C THR A 77 -18.90 -3.15 -7.39
N VAL A 78 -17.64 -3.07 -7.83
CA VAL A 78 -16.92 -1.79 -8.01
C VAL A 78 -17.24 -1.16 -9.38
N ALA A 79 -17.53 -2.00 -10.38
CA ALA A 79 -17.89 -1.58 -11.73
C ALA A 79 -19.24 -0.83 -11.79
N ASP A 80 -20.24 -1.27 -11.03
CA ASP A 80 -21.57 -0.65 -11.03
C ASP A 80 -21.57 0.80 -10.50
N HIS A 81 -20.75 1.09 -9.49
CA HIS A 81 -20.59 2.46 -8.98
C HIS A 81 -19.78 3.36 -9.91
N ALA A 82 -18.78 2.82 -10.60
CA ALA A 82 -18.00 3.56 -11.60
C ALA A 82 -18.85 3.93 -12.84
N GLN A 83 -19.81 3.08 -13.21
CA GLN A 83 -20.72 3.33 -14.32
C GLN A 83 -21.68 4.50 -14.02
N VAL A 84 -22.24 4.57 -12.81
CA VAL A 84 -23.11 5.70 -12.38
C VAL A 84 -22.36 7.04 -12.40
N VAL A 85 -21.11 7.05 -11.93
CA VAL A 85 -20.24 8.24 -11.97
C VAL A 85 -19.91 8.65 -13.41
N SER A 86 -19.65 7.66 -14.28
CA SER A 86 -19.36 7.90 -15.70
C SER A 86 -20.59 8.46 -16.45
N ASP A 87 -21.79 7.98 -16.11
CA ASP A 87 -23.04 8.42 -16.74
C ASP A 87 -23.45 9.83 -16.29
N GLU A 88 -23.20 10.20 -15.02
CA GLU A 88 -23.40 11.57 -14.52
C GLU A 88 -22.36 12.57 -15.08
N LEU A 89 -21.13 12.13 -15.33
CA LEU A 89 -20.11 12.97 -15.98
C LEU A 89 -20.40 13.21 -17.47
N LYS A 90 -21.02 12.24 -18.17
CA LYS A 90 -21.44 12.38 -19.58
C LYS A 90 -22.54 13.42 -19.78
N LEU A 91 -23.48 13.52 -18.84
CA LEU A 91 -24.59 14.50 -18.87
C LEU A 91 -24.11 15.96 -18.79
N ASN A 92 -22.92 16.24 -18.25
CA ASN A 92 -22.41 17.59 -18.01
C ASN A 92 -21.39 18.10 -19.05
N SER A 93 -21.13 17.32 -20.11
CA SER A 93 -20.18 17.69 -21.18
C SER A 93 -20.68 18.78 -22.14
N ASN A 94 -21.96 19.15 -22.06
CA ASN A 94 -22.57 20.16 -22.92
C ASN A 94 -23.21 21.29 -22.09
N ASN A 95 -22.63 22.49 -22.22
CA ASN A 95 -23.08 23.80 -21.73
C ASN A 95 -22.75 24.19 -20.28
N ASP A 96 -22.52 25.49 -20.09
CA ASP A 96 -22.43 26.24 -18.83
C ASP A 96 -23.36 25.66 -17.77
N THR A 97 -22.85 24.72 -16.98
CA THR A 97 -23.59 24.09 -15.90
C THR A 97 -23.61 25.03 -14.71
N SER A 98 -24.81 25.30 -14.24
CA SER A 98 -25.04 26.08 -13.03
C SER A 98 -24.16 25.53 -11.90
N SER A 99 -23.56 26.38 -11.07
CA SER A 99 -22.68 25.99 -9.95
C SER A 99 -23.21 24.79 -9.12
N GLY A 100 -24.53 24.61 -9.04
CA GLY A 100 -25.18 23.49 -8.36
C GLY A 100 -25.03 22.10 -9.02
N GLU A 101 -24.89 22.00 -10.35
CA GLU A 101 -24.73 20.70 -11.04
C GLU A 101 -23.33 20.11 -10.85
N ASN A 102 -22.29 20.96 -10.91
CA ASN A 102 -20.91 20.57 -10.63
C ASN A 102 -20.74 20.07 -9.19
N VAL A 103 -21.43 20.69 -8.24
CA VAL A 103 -21.45 20.26 -6.84
C VAL A 103 -22.15 18.91 -6.69
N LYS A 104 -23.27 18.67 -7.39
CA LYS A 104 -23.96 17.37 -7.35
C LYS A 104 -23.07 16.23 -7.84
N ALA A 105 -22.42 16.41 -8.99
CA ALA A 105 -21.51 15.40 -9.55
C ALA A 105 -20.33 15.11 -8.60
N LEU A 106 -19.74 16.14 -8.00
CA LEU A 106 -18.70 16.00 -6.99
C LEU A 106 -19.18 15.15 -5.79
N LEU A 107 -20.35 15.46 -5.25
CA LEU A 107 -20.90 14.77 -4.08
C LEU A 107 -21.24 13.31 -4.42
N ALA A 108 -21.82 13.04 -5.59
CA ALA A 108 -22.09 11.68 -6.03
C ALA A 108 -20.81 10.84 -6.20
N ALA A 109 -19.78 11.42 -6.81
CA ALA A 109 -18.48 10.76 -6.96
C ALA A 109 -17.81 10.49 -5.60
N ASP A 110 -17.88 11.44 -4.65
CA ASP A 110 -17.34 11.21 -3.30
C ASP A 110 -18.12 10.16 -2.51
N ASP A 111 -19.44 10.14 -2.66
CA ASP A 111 -20.33 9.16 -2.03
C ASP A 111 -19.96 7.75 -2.47
N GLY A 112 -19.77 7.53 -3.77
CA GLY A 112 -19.30 6.28 -4.34
C GLY A 112 -17.94 5.87 -3.78
N ARG A 113 -16.96 6.78 -3.76
CA ARG A 113 -15.62 6.50 -3.20
C ARG A 113 -15.64 6.17 -1.71
N ALA A 114 -16.43 6.91 -0.94
CA ALA A 114 -16.55 6.69 0.49
C ALA A 114 -17.23 5.35 0.81
N GLN A 115 -18.22 4.94 0.01
CA GLN A 115 -18.87 3.63 0.13
C GLN A 115 -17.91 2.50 -0.25
N ALA A 116 -17.28 2.58 -1.43
CA ALA A 116 -16.31 1.57 -1.88
C ALA A 116 -15.17 1.37 -0.87
N LEU A 117 -14.69 2.45 -0.23
CA LEU A 117 -13.72 2.35 0.85
C LEU A 117 -14.27 1.65 2.10
N ARG A 118 -15.52 1.90 2.48
CA ARG A 118 -16.15 1.19 3.61
C ARG A 118 -16.25 -0.30 3.31
N ASP A 119 -16.79 -0.65 2.15
CA ASP A 119 -16.99 -2.04 1.73
C ASP A 119 -15.66 -2.79 1.66
N LEU A 120 -14.62 -2.13 1.11
CA LEU A 120 -13.27 -2.70 1.04
C LEU A 120 -12.68 -2.93 2.43
N MET A 121 -12.89 -2.02 3.38
CA MET A 121 -12.39 -2.14 4.75
C MET A 121 -13.12 -3.24 5.53
N GLU A 122 -14.44 -3.36 5.35
CA GLU A 122 -15.26 -4.42 5.93
C GLU A 122 -14.84 -5.78 5.37
N MET A 123 -14.76 -5.89 4.04
CA MET A 123 -14.37 -7.13 3.36
C MET A 123 -12.96 -7.60 3.74
N LYS A 124 -11.97 -6.69 3.79
CA LYS A 124 -10.57 -7.08 4.03
C LYS A 124 -10.22 -7.27 5.50
N TYR A 125 -10.85 -6.52 6.39
CA TYR A 125 -10.40 -6.44 7.79
C TYR A 125 -11.49 -6.80 8.80
N GLY A 126 -12.72 -7.12 8.35
CA GLY A 126 -13.85 -7.44 9.24
C GLY A 126 -14.19 -6.29 10.18
N ILE A 127 -13.90 -5.05 9.78
CA ILE A 127 -14.21 -3.86 10.58
C ILE A 127 -15.71 -3.57 10.43
N GLU A 128 -16.53 -4.30 11.19
CA GLU A 128 -17.81 -3.74 11.65
C GLU A 128 -17.45 -2.54 12.55
N GLN A 129 -17.98 -1.35 12.26
CA GLN A 129 -17.67 -0.15 13.05
C GLN A 129 -18.01 -0.35 14.53
N THR A 130 -17.05 -0.79 15.34
CA THR A 130 -17.05 -0.69 16.81
C THR A 130 -16.18 0.48 17.28
N LEU A 131 -16.15 1.56 16.49
CA LEU A 131 -15.76 2.88 16.96
C LEU A 131 -17.05 3.58 17.41
N GLY A 132 -17.42 3.35 18.68
CA GLY A 132 -18.49 4.03 19.42
C GLY A 132 -19.72 4.44 18.63
N GLU A 133 -20.81 3.67 18.74
CA GLU A 133 -22.13 4.05 18.21
C GLU A 133 -22.44 5.56 18.39
N PRO A 134 -22.50 6.37 17.32
CA PRO A 134 -23.39 7.50 17.31
C PRO A 134 -24.76 6.93 16.93
N SER A 135 -25.51 6.52 17.95
CA SER A 135 -26.94 6.20 17.93
C SER A 135 -27.61 6.25 16.54
N SER A 136 -27.85 5.10 15.90
CA SER A 136 -28.95 4.89 14.93
C SER A 136 -29.23 6.03 13.90
N GLN A 137 -28.20 6.76 13.50
CA GLN A 137 -28.26 7.90 12.58
C GLN A 137 -27.04 7.91 11.67
N GLU A 138 -26.75 6.81 10.97
CA GLU A 138 -26.25 6.92 9.59
C GLU A 138 -27.37 7.42 8.65
N LYS A 139 -28.06 8.49 9.06
CA LYS A 139 -28.83 9.31 8.13
C LYS A 139 -27.78 10.05 7.34
N SER A 140 -27.57 9.66 6.07
CA SER A 140 -26.96 10.44 4.99
C SER A 140 -26.29 11.70 5.54
N VAL A 141 -25.02 11.58 5.96
CA VAL A 141 -24.25 12.75 6.37
C VAL A 141 -24.17 13.62 5.13
N ARG A 142 -25.08 14.60 5.04
CA ARG A 142 -24.97 15.67 4.05
C ARG A 142 -23.60 16.24 4.29
N LEU A 143 -22.79 16.34 3.25
CA LEU A 143 -21.51 17.01 3.27
C LEU A 143 -21.75 18.51 3.06
N PRO A 144 -21.91 19.34 4.10
CA PRO A 144 -21.77 20.77 3.92
C PRO A 144 -20.29 21.03 3.61
N LEU A 145 -20.03 21.43 2.37
CA LEU A 145 -18.69 21.80 1.90
C LEU A 145 -18.09 22.95 2.73
N VAL A 146 -18.94 23.71 3.43
CA VAL A 146 -18.58 24.83 4.32
C VAL A 146 -17.63 24.41 5.44
N ASP A 147 -17.70 23.16 5.87
CA ASP A 147 -16.88 22.64 6.98
C ASP A 147 -15.54 22.05 6.49
N LEU A 148 -15.29 22.03 5.17
CA LEU A 148 -14.04 21.53 4.63
C LEU A 148 -12.93 22.59 4.72
N PRO A 149 -11.66 22.15 4.89
CA PRO A 149 -10.52 23.04 4.72
C PRO A 149 -10.54 23.71 3.33
N SER A 150 -9.90 24.87 3.22
CA SER A 150 -9.72 25.52 1.91
C SER A 150 -8.68 24.78 1.07
N ASN A 151 -8.78 24.89 -0.26
CA ASN A 151 -7.89 24.27 -1.25
C ASN A 151 -7.90 22.73 -1.23
N VAL A 152 -9.11 22.17 -1.20
CA VAL A 152 -9.31 20.74 -1.41
C VAL A 152 -9.50 20.49 -2.91
N VAL A 153 -8.70 19.61 -3.47
CA VAL A 153 -8.72 19.24 -4.88
C VAL A 153 -9.20 17.80 -4.99
N PHE A 154 -10.44 17.62 -5.40
CA PHE A 154 -10.96 16.30 -5.74
C PHE A 154 -10.67 16.04 -7.22
N SER A 155 -9.99 14.94 -7.53
CA SER A 155 -9.70 14.59 -8.92
C SER A 155 -10.32 13.25 -9.30
N ALA A 156 -10.88 13.17 -10.50
CA ALA A 156 -11.38 11.94 -11.09
C ALA A 156 -10.88 11.75 -12.53
N ILE A 157 -10.75 10.50 -12.97
CA ILE A 157 -10.40 10.14 -14.35
C ILE A 157 -11.62 9.54 -15.00
N ASN A 158 -12.12 10.19 -16.06
CA ASN A 158 -13.19 9.67 -16.89
C ASN A 158 -12.83 9.89 -18.36
N GLU A 159 -12.96 8.82 -19.15
CA GLU A 159 -12.54 8.81 -20.55
C GLU A 159 -11.08 9.33 -20.68
N GLY A 160 -10.77 10.11 -21.71
CA GLY A 160 -9.46 10.73 -21.93
C GLY A 160 -9.12 11.94 -21.05
N THR A 161 -9.91 12.22 -20.00
CA THR A 161 -9.86 13.50 -19.27
C THR A 161 -9.72 13.31 -17.77
N ILE A 162 -8.88 14.15 -17.15
CA ILE A 162 -8.82 14.31 -15.71
C ILE A 162 -9.68 15.51 -15.31
N PHE A 163 -10.63 15.27 -14.42
CA PHE A 163 -11.51 16.27 -13.83
C PHE A 163 -10.95 16.69 -12.47
N PHE A 164 -10.98 17.99 -12.19
CA PHE A 164 -10.54 18.56 -10.91
C PHE A 164 -11.63 19.48 -10.38
N TRP A 165 -12.26 19.09 -9.27
CA TRP A 165 -13.10 20.00 -8.49
C TRP A 165 -12.24 20.64 -7.41
N VAL A 166 -12.04 21.95 -7.53
CA VAL A 166 -11.29 22.75 -6.58
C VAL A 166 -12.27 23.45 -5.65
N ILE A 167 -12.24 23.07 -4.37
CA ILE A 167 -13.08 23.62 -3.32
C ILE A 167 -12.32 24.78 -2.66
N GLN A 168 -12.74 26.01 -2.97
CA GLN A 168 -12.17 27.24 -2.44
C GLN A 168 -13.04 27.74 -1.28
N ASN A 169 -12.40 28.11 -0.16
CA ASN A 169 -13.06 28.75 0.98
C ASN A 169 -14.32 28.02 1.50
N GLY A 170 -14.40 26.69 1.32
CA GLY A 170 -15.54 25.85 1.71
C GLY A 170 -16.87 26.15 1.01
N LYS A 171 -16.92 27.07 0.05
CA LYS A 171 -18.18 27.58 -0.52
C LYS A 171 -18.23 27.51 -2.04
N ASP A 172 -17.11 27.76 -2.71
CA ASP A 172 -17.04 27.83 -4.15
C ASP A 172 -16.35 26.58 -4.70
N VAL A 173 -17.04 25.86 -5.58
CA VAL A 173 -16.50 24.70 -6.29
C VAL A 173 -16.27 25.07 -7.74
N SER A 174 -15.00 25.09 -8.14
CA SER A 174 -14.59 25.31 -9.53
C SER A 174 -14.21 23.98 -10.18
N LEU A 175 -14.80 23.65 -11.32
CA LEU A 175 -14.43 22.48 -12.11
C LEU A 175 -13.37 22.88 -13.15
N ARG A 176 -12.28 22.12 -13.20
CA ARG A 176 -11.26 22.18 -14.26
C ARG A 176 -11.12 20.82 -14.92
N MET A 177 -10.86 20.83 -16.21
CA MET A 177 -10.73 19.61 -17.01
C MET A 177 -9.40 19.66 -17.75
N ARG A 178 -8.70 18.53 -17.78
CA ARG A 178 -7.46 18.37 -18.52
C ARG A 178 -7.53 17.10 -19.35
N SER A 179 -7.72 17.28 -20.66
CA SER A 179 -7.57 16.19 -21.61
C SER A 179 -6.10 15.74 -21.65
N VAL A 180 -5.90 14.43 -21.67
CA VAL A 180 -4.57 13.82 -21.64
C VAL A 180 -4.25 13.28 -23.01
N ASN A 181 -3.31 13.93 -23.70
CA ASN A 181 -2.93 13.58 -25.07
C ASN A 181 -4.15 13.48 -26.00
N THR A 182 -4.22 12.41 -26.80
CA THR A 182 -5.35 12.08 -27.69
C THR A 182 -6.12 10.86 -27.18
N PHE A 183 -6.00 10.54 -25.88
CA PHE A 183 -6.66 9.38 -25.30
C PHE A 183 -8.16 9.56 -25.25
N ILE A 184 -8.88 8.45 -25.35
CA ILE A 184 -10.35 8.42 -25.32
C ILE A 184 -10.82 7.60 -24.12
N GLU A 185 -10.04 6.58 -23.72
CA GLU A 185 -10.43 5.69 -22.64
C GLU A 185 -9.74 6.03 -21.31
N ARG A 186 -10.46 5.78 -20.21
CA ARG A 186 -9.96 5.96 -18.83
C ARG A 186 -8.67 5.17 -18.58
N ASP A 187 -8.60 3.96 -19.12
CA ASP A 187 -7.46 3.07 -18.92
C ASP A 187 -6.21 3.56 -19.63
N GLU A 188 -6.33 4.24 -20.78
CA GLU A 188 -5.19 4.86 -21.47
C GLU A 188 -4.57 5.96 -20.61
N VAL A 189 -5.41 6.82 -20.02
CA VAL A 189 -4.96 7.88 -19.09
C VAL A 189 -4.28 7.26 -17.88
N ALA A 190 -4.90 6.23 -17.30
CA ALA A 190 -4.36 5.55 -16.13
C ALA A 190 -3.00 4.89 -16.42
N LEU A 191 -2.86 4.19 -17.55
CA LEU A 191 -1.62 3.56 -18.00
C LEU A 191 -0.53 4.58 -18.27
N PHE A 192 -0.87 5.72 -18.87
CA PHE A 192 0.08 6.80 -19.12
C PHE A 192 0.66 7.36 -17.81
N ILE A 193 -0.19 7.63 -16.81
CA ILE A 193 0.27 8.10 -15.49
C ILE A 193 1.14 7.02 -14.81
N GLN A 194 0.73 5.75 -14.86
CA GLN A 194 1.53 4.65 -14.31
C GLN A 194 2.90 4.53 -14.99
N MET A 195 2.97 4.75 -16.31
CA MET A 195 4.23 4.77 -17.05
C MET A 195 5.16 5.88 -16.53
N LEU A 196 4.67 7.12 -16.40
CA LEU A 196 5.45 8.24 -15.86
C LEU A 196 5.95 7.94 -14.45
N LEU A 197 5.08 7.40 -13.59
CA LEU A 197 5.43 7.05 -12.21
C LEU A 197 6.45 5.90 -12.17
N LYS A 198 6.34 4.92 -13.07
CA LYS A 198 7.31 3.82 -13.21
C LYS A 198 8.68 4.34 -13.64
N GLU A 199 8.74 5.30 -14.55
CA GLU A 199 9.98 5.96 -14.96
C GLU A 199 10.62 6.76 -13.82
N LEU A 200 9.83 7.31 -12.90
CA LEU A 200 10.31 7.90 -11.64
C LEU A 200 10.82 6.87 -10.62
N GLY A 201 10.67 5.57 -10.90
CA GLY A 201 11.04 4.49 -9.99
C GLY A 201 9.95 4.11 -8.98
N VAL A 202 8.72 4.63 -9.14
CA VAL A 202 7.56 4.15 -8.37
C VAL A 202 7.22 2.74 -8.86
N LYS A 203 7.18 1.78 -7.94
CA LYS A 203 6.89 0.38 -8.28
C LYS A 203 5.37 0.17 -8.39
N PHE A 204 4.91 -0.61 -9.35
CA PHE A 204 3.50 -1.00 -9.51
C PHE A 204 3.36 -2.53 -9.50
N TYR A 205 2.23 -3.05 -9.02
CA TYR A 205 1.84 -4.45 -9.24
C TYR A 205 1.14 -4.56 -10.59
N VAL A 206 1.93 -4.56 -11.65
CA VAL A 206 1.48 -5.07 -12.94
C VAL A 206 2.50 -6.12 -13.33
N ASN A 207 2.04 -7.33 -13.67
CA ASN A 207 2.83 -8.47 -14.19
C ASN A 207 3.52 -8.09 -15.53
N SER A 208 4.39 -7.08 -15.49
CA SER A 208 5.07 -6.55 -16.65
C SER A 208 6.50 -7.08 -16.63
N GLN A 209 6.74 -7.99 -17.57
CA GLN A 209 8.06 -8.45 -17.98
C GLN A 209 9.02 -7.27 -18.07
N LYS A 210 10.19 -7.39 -17.45
CA LYS A 210 11.27 -6.42 -17.62
C LYS A 210 11.60 -6.31 -19.11
N ARG A 211 11.18 -5.23 -19.75
CA ARG A 211 11.83 -4.72 -20.95
C ARG A 211 12.70 -3.55 -20.50
N SER A 212 13.98 -3.87 -20.34
CA SER A 212 15.05 -2.89 -20.39
C SER A 212 15.44 -2.77 -21.85
N ASP A 213 14.98 -1.74 -22.53
CA ASP A 213 15.63 -1.20 -23.72
C ASP A 213 15.43 0.31 -23.69
N GLY A 214 16.55 1.02 -23.61
CA GLY A 214 16.62 2.42 -23.20
C GLY A 214 16.36 3.42 -24.31
N ILE A 215 16.09 4.65 -23.86
CA ILE A 215 16.48 5.88 -24.54
C ILE A 215 17.34 6.63 -23.54
N ALA A 216 18.61 6.84 -23.91
CA ALA A 216 19.59 7.54 -23.09
C ALA A 216 19.26 9.03 -23.04
N SER A 217 18.92 9.52 -21.85
CA SER A 217 19.23 10.90 -21.46
C SER A 217 20.42 10.86 -20.52
N ASP A 218 21.47 11.63 -20.81
CA ASP A 218 22.81 11.53 -20.21
C ASP A 218 22.93 11.93 -18.71
N ASP A 219 21.82 12.15 -18.00
CA ASP A 219 21.81 12.28 -16.54
C ASP A 219 20.45 11.78 -15.96
N PRO A 220 20.44 10.70 -15.15
CA PRO A 220 19.23 10.19 -14.49
C PRO A 220 18.49 11.24 -13.66
N MET A 221 19.20 12.22 -13.09
CA MET A 221 18.58 13.29 -12.30
C MET A 221 17.79 14.27 -13.18
N ILE A 222 18.28 14.56 -14.39
CA ILE A 222 17.58 15.42 -15.35
C ILE A 222 16.30 14.74 -15.84
N ALA A 223 16.36 13.44 -16.13
CA ALA A 223 15.19 12.65 -16.52
C ALA A 223 14.08 12.69 -15.45
N GLN A 224 14.44 12.47 -14.19
CA GLN A 224 13.48 12.53 -13.07
C GLN A 224 12.83 13.90 -12.93
N LYS A 225 13.63 14.98 -13.01
CA LYS A 225 13.09 16.36 -12.96
C LYS A 225 12.11 16.63 -14.09
N HIS A 226 12.40 16.14 -15.30
CA HIS A 226 11.51 16.28 -16.45
C HIS A 226 10.17 15.56 -16.21
N ILE A 227 10.18 14.36 -15.62
CA ILE A 227 8.93 13.64 -15.31
C ILE A 227 8.14 14.33 -14.18
N LEU A 228 8.82 14.83 -13.13
CA LEU A 228 8.17 15.60 -12.07
C LEU A 228 7.49 16.87 -12.60
N LYS A 229 8.10 17.52 -13.60
CA LYS A 229 7.50 18.66 -14.30
C LYS A 229 6.31 18.24 -15.16
N GLN A 230 6.42 17.15 -15.92
CA GLN A 230 5.28 16.63 -16.69
C GLN A 230 4.09 16.30 -15.80
N LEU A 231 4.33 15.69 -14.63
CA LEU A 231 3.27 15.42 -13.66
C LEU A 231 2.69 16.72 -13.09
N TYR A 232 3.52 17.74 -12.80
CA TYR A 232 3.04 19.06 -12.40
C TYR A 232 2.12 19.67 -13.48
N ASP A 233 2.55 19.66 -14.75
CA ASP A 233 1.79 20.21 -15.87
C ASP A 233 0.46 19.46 -16.09
N LEU A 234 0.42 18.17 -15.72
CA LEU A 234 -0.77 17.34 -15.81
C LEU A 234 -1.76 17.61 -14.66
N VAL A 235 -1.28 17.76 -13.42
CA VAL A 235 -2.15 17.74 -12.22
C VAL A 235 -2.26 19.06 -11.47
N ILE A 236 -1.25 19.92 -11.51
CA ILE A 236 -1.23 21.20 -10.78
C ILE A 236 -1.49 22.38 -11.72
N ALA A 237 -0.84 22.43 -12.89
CA ALA A 237 -1.01 23.53 -13.82
C ALA A 237 -2.48 23.83 -14.19
N PRO A 238 -3.39 22.85 -14.38
CA PRO A 238 -4.80 23.12 -14.68
C PRO A 238 -5.57 23.87 -13.59
N ILE A 239 -5.07 23.84 -12.35
CA ILE A 239 -5.71 24.40 -11.15
C ILE A 239 -4.85 25.45 -10.45
N ALA A 240 -3.69 25.79 -10.99
CA ALA A 240 -2.69 26.63 -10.33
C ALA A 240 -3.22 28.02 -9.96
N ASP A 241 -4.12 28.57 -10.76
CA ASP A 241 -4.76 29.87 -10.54
C ASP A 241 -5.89 29.83 -9.49
N LEU A 242 -6.37 28.63 -9.15
CA LEU A 242 -7.44 28.42 -8.18
C LEU A 242 -6.91 28.10 -6.78
N VAL A 243 -5.65 27.69 -6.66
CA VAL A 243 -5.05 27.31 -5.38
C VAL A 243 -4.32 28.50 -4.77
N ASN A 244 -4.57 28.78 -3.50
CA ASN A 244 -3.94 29.87 -2.76
C ASN A 244 -3.57 29.45 -1.33
N GLY A 245 -2.94 30.33 -0.55
CA GLY A 245 -2.52 29.99 0.81
C GLY A 245 -1.33 29.02 0.85
N ASN A 246 -1.25 28.20 1.90
CA ASN A 246 -0.08 27.37 2.20
C ASN A 246 -0.40 25.89 2.44
N GLU A 247 -1.62 25.43 2.17
CA GLU A 247 -2.01 24.02 2.29
C GLU A 247 -2.81 23.58 1.06
N LEU A 248 -2.52 22.37 0.59
CA LEU A 248 -3.26 21.68 -0.47
C LEU A 248 -3.64 20.28 -0.01
N ILE A 249 -4.91 19.95 -0.16
CA ILE A 249 -5.44 18.63 0.18
C ILE A 249 -5.96 17.96 -1.07
N PHE A 250 -5.31 16.87 -1.49
CA PHE A 250 -5.74 16.10 -2.65
C PHE A 250 -6.66 14.96 -2.24
N VAL A 251 -7.71 14.75 -3.04
CA VAL A 251 -8.58 13.58 -3.00
C VAL A 251 -8.46 12.85 -4.33
N PRO A 252 -7.33 12.15 -4.56
CA PRO A 252 -7.00 11.58 -5.86
C PRO A 252 -7.78 10.30 -6.18
N GLU A 253 -7.79 9.93 -7.46
CA GLU A 253 -8.36 8.67 -7.95
C GLU A 253 -7.30 7.83 -8.67
N GLY A 254 -7.34 6.50 -8.45
CA GLY A 254 -6.56 5.55 -9.23
C GLY A 254 -5.05 5.82 -9.15
N PRO A 255 -4.32 5.90 -10.28
CA PRO A 255 -2.88 6.11 -10.26
C PRO A 255 -2.47 7.50 -9.78
N LEU A 256 -3.39 8.47 -9.71
CA LEU A 256 -3.12 9.79 -9.11
C LEU A 256 -2.80 9.67 -7.61
N CYS A 257 -3.27 8.60 -6.95
CA CYS A 257 -2.95 8.31 -5.54
C CYS A 257 -1.44 8.11 -5.28
N LEU A 258 -0.67 7.78 -6.33
CA LEU A 258 0.76 7.51 -6.25
C LEU A 258 1.62 8.66 -6.78
N VAL A 259 1.00 9.77 -7.19
CA VAL A 259 1.73 10.97 -7.63
C VAL A 259 2.49 11.55 -6.42
N PRO A 260 3.80 11.83 -6.55
CA PRO A 260 4.58 12.40 -5.47
C PRO A 260 4.34 13.90 -5.38
N TYR A 261 3.12 14.33 -5.02
CA TYR A 261 2.67 15.73 -5.05
C TYR A 261 3.67 16.70 -4.41
N ALA A 262 4.24 16.35 -3.25
CA ALA A 262 5.24 17.16 -2.56
C ALA A 262 6.52 17.41 -3.37
N ALA A 263 6.90 16.48 -4.24
CA ALA A 263 8.11 16.54 -5.07
C ALA A 263 7.83 17.04 -6.50
N LEU A 264 6.59 17.39 -6.85
CA LEU A 264 6.31 17.98 -8.16
C LEU A 264 7.06 19.30 -8.31
N LEU A 265 7.58 19.54 -9.52
CA LEU A 265 8.34 20.73 -9.85
C LEU A 265 7.49 21.66 -10.70
N ASP A 266 7.34 22.89 -10.23
CA ASP A 266 6.65 23.93 -11.00
C ASP A 266 7.50 24.46 -12.17
N LEU A 267 6.96 25.46 -12.87
CA LEU A 267 7.62 26.09 -14.01
C LEU A 267 8.93 26.81 -13.64
N GLU A 268 9.10 27.18 -12.37
CA GLU A 268 10.29 27.82 -11.80
C GLU A 268 11.28 26.81 -11.19
N LEU A 269 11.03 25.51 -11.36
CA LEU A 269 11.81 24.41 -10.78
C LEU A 269 11.80 24.39 -9.24
N LYS A 270 10.74 24.91 -8.63
CA LYS A 270 10.51 24.86 -7.19
C LYS A 270 9.67 23.63 -6.85
N PHE A 271 10.03 22.93 -5.77
CA PHE A 271 9.22 21.81 -5.31
C PHE A 271 7.91 22.31 -4.69
N LEU A 272 6.80 21.61 -4.97
CA LEU A 272 5.49 22.02 -4.46
C LEU A 272 5.43 22.10 -2.93
N CYS A 273 6.18 21.24 -2.23
CA CYS A 273 6.25 21.25 -0.76
C CYS A 273 6.91 22.50 -0.16
N GLU A 274 7.67 23.25 -0.96
CA GLU A 274 8.26 24.53 -0.55
C GLU A 274 7.23 25.68 -0.57
N SER A 275 6.10 25.49 -1.24
CA SER A 275 5.00 26.47 -1.31
C SER A 275 3.79 26.03 -0.49
N PHE A 276 3.53 24.72 -0.42
CA PHE A 276 2.34 24.17 0.22
C PHE A 276 2.66 23.00 1.13
N LYS A 277 1.99 22.95 2.28
CA LYS A 277 1.78 21.73 3.05
C LYS A 277 0.84 20.82 2.26
N ILE A 278 1.30 19.61 1.93
CA ILE A 278 0.54 18.67 1.11
C ILE A 278 -0.10 17.61 1.99
N ARG A 279 -1.39 17.36 1.79
CA ARG A 279 -2.14 16.25 2.40
C ARG A 279 -2.90 15.46 1.35
N LEU A 280 -3.12 14.19 1.62
CA LEU A 280 -3.97 13.31 0.82
C LEU A 280 -5.06 12.71 1.70
N THR A 281 -6.22 12.47 1.10
CA THR A 281 -7.35 11.78 1.73
C THR A 281 -8.09 10.96 0.68
N PRO A 282 -8.65 9.78 1.01
CA PRO A 282 -9.33 8.94 0.03
C PRO A 282 -10.75 9.44 -0.32
N SER A 283 -11.35 10.30 0.51
CA SER A 283 -12.65 10.94 0.25
C SER A 283 -12.82 12.23 1.05
N LEU A 284 -13.75 13.09 0.60
CA LEU A 284 -14.22 14.28 1.32
C LEU A 284 -14.97 13.87 2.58
N LYS A 285 -15.81 12.82 2.54
CA LYS A 285 -16.45 12.26 3.74
C LYS A 285 -15.45 11.85 4.81
N LYS A 286 -14.37 11.16 4.44
CA LYS A 286 -13.32 10.79 5.41
C LYS A 286 -12.53 12.01 5.88
N LEU A 287 -12.25 12.98 5.02
CA LEU A 287 -11.61 14.24 5.42
C LEU A 287 -12.45 14.98 6.46
N LYS A 288 -13.76 15.09 6.22
CA LYS A 288 -14.71 15.70 7.15
C LYS A 288 -14.76 14.93 8.46
N LEU A 289 -14.98 13.61 8.40
CA LEU A 289 -15.01 12.74 9.58
C LEU A 289 -13.76 12.96 10.44
N LEU A 290 -12.57 12.92 9.83
CA LEU A 290 -11.34 13.16 10.57
C LEU A 290 -11.35 14.54 11.21
N SER A 291 -11.68 15.59 10.46
CA SER A 291 -11.69 16.98 10.94
C SER A 291 -12.63 17.20 12.13
N ASP A 292 -13.81 16.57 12.12
CA ASP A 292 -14.81 16.66 13.20
C ASP A 292 -14.30 15.99 14.50
N TYR A 293 -13.48 14.93 14.40
CA TYR A 293 -12.91 14.22 15.54
C TYR A 293 -11.65 14.89 16.15
N LEU A 294 -10.99 15.81 15.42
CA LEU A 294 -9.65 16.30 15.78
C LEU A 294 -9.58 17.11 17.08
N VAL A 295 -10.68 17.63 17.63
CA VAL A 295 -10.59 18.66 18.69
C VAL A 295 -10.33 18.05 20.08
N ASP A 296 -10.96 16.92 20.44
CA ASP A 296 -10.91 16.38 21.81
C ASP A 296 -10.54 14.89 21.92
N PHE A 297 -10.36 14.19 20.81
CA PHE A 297 -10.18 12.72 20.82
C PHE A 297 -8.72 12.26 20.81
N HIS A 298 -7.76 13.13 20.50
CA HIS A 298 -6.36 12.74 20.45
C HIS A 298 -5.75 12.67 21.84
N LEU A 299 -5.22 11.51 22.17
CA LEU A 299 -4.22 11.39 23.23
C LEU A 299 -3.13 12.43 22.95
N LYS A 300 -2.69 13.13 24.00
CA LYS A 300 -1.67 14.20 23.89
C LYS A 300 -0.27 13.70 24.28
N THR A 301 -0.16 12.44 24.70
CA THR A 301 1.05 11.87 25.27
C THR A 301 1.27 10.44 24.81
N GLY A 302 2.53 10.00 24.90
CA GLY A 302 2.94 8.62 24.64
C GLY A 302 3.35 8.42 23.18
N ALA A 303 4.37 7.59 22.98
CA ALA A 303 4.82 7.19 21.66
C ALA A 303 4.93 5.66 21.58
N LEU A 304 4.58 5.10 20.42
CA LEU A 304 4.89 3.73 20.04
C LEU A 304 5.93 3.78 18.93
N LEU A 305 7.13 3.29 19.23
CA LEU A 305 8.24 3.24 18.29
C LEU A 305 8.54 1.78 17.95
N VAL A 306 8.45 1.41 16.68
CA VAL A 306 8.68 0.04 16.20
C VAL A 306 9.75 0.07 15.13
N GLY A 307 10.83 -0.69 15.29
CA GLY A 307 11.94 -0.67 14.34
C GLY A 307 12.70 -1.98 14.24
N ASP A 308 13.07 -2.38 13.02
CA ASP A 308 13.85 -3.60 12.75
C ASP A 308 13.29 -4.87 13.47
N PRO A 309 12.05 -5.29 13.17
CA PRO A 309 11.52 -6.56 13.69
C PRO A 309 12.39 -7.76 13.29
N CYS A 310 12.44 -8.80 14.12
CA CYS A 310 13.25 -9.99 13.85
C CYS A 310 12.57 -10.91 12.84
N LEU A 311 13.13 -11.02 11.63
CA LEU A 311 12.56 -11.79 10.51
C LEU A 311 13.34 -13.07 10.18
N LYS A 312 14.22 -13.54 11.07
CA LYS A 312 15.13 -14.67 10.80
C LYS A 312 14.41 -15.96 10.37
N SER A 313 13.22 -16.19 10.91
CA SER A 313 12.36 -17.35 10.63
C SER A 313 11.27 -17.07 9.61
N VAL A 314 11.15 -15.82 9.13
CA VAL A 314 10.09 -15.40 8.20
C VAL A 314 10.54 -15.63 6.75
N LEU A 315 9.74 -16.38 5.99
CA LEU A 315 9.85 -16.50 4.54
C LEU A 315 8.66 -15.79 3.91
N HIS A 316 8.85 -14.55 3.51
CA HIS A 316 7.82 -13.77 2.84
C HIS A 316 7.87 -14.06 1.34
N LYS A 317 6.79 -14.61 0.77
CA LYS A 317 6.73 -15.08 -0.63
C LYS A 317 7.92 -15.98 -1.01
N GLY A 318 8.28 -16.88 -0.09
CA GLY A 318 9.40 -17.82 -0.24
C GLY A 318 10.80 -17.20 -0.09
N LYS A 319 10.91 -15.90 0.21
CA LYS A 319 12.20 -15.19 0.31
C LYS A 319 12.46 -14.70 1.74
N LYS A 320 13.73 -14.76 2.14
CA LYS A 320 14.19 -14.14 3.38
C LYS A 320 14.28 -12.63 3.19
N LEU A 321 13.74 -11.89 4.16
CA LEU A 321 13.87 -10.44 4.21
C LEU A 321 15.12 -10.05 5.01
N ALA A 322 15.85 -9.05 4.52
CA ALA A 322 17.02 -8.53 5.21
C ALA A 322 16.62 -7.78 6.49
N GLN A 323 17.46 -7.80 7.53
CA GLN A 323 17.27 -6.93 8.69
C GLN A 323 17.56 -5.47 8.31
N LEU A 324 16.82 -4.54 8.91
CA LEU A 324 16.89 -3.10 8.65
C LEU A 324 17.63 -2.42 9.80
N LEU A 325 18.95 -2.61 9.89
CA LEU A 325 19.75 -2.06 10.99
C LEU A 325 19.65 -0.52 11.11
N GLY A 326 19.36 0.18 10.01
CA GLY A 326 19.05 1.60 9.99
C GLY A 326 17.80 1.93 10.81
N ALA A 327 16.70 1.19 10.59
CA ALA A 327 15.45 1.35 11.33
C ALA A 327 15.65 1.12 12.84
N ARG A 328 16.51 0.15 13.22
CA ARG A 328 16.88 -0.05 14.64
C ARG A 328 17.55 1.18 15.23
N LYS A 329 18.49 1.80 14.50
CA LYS A 329 19.20 2.99 14.95
C LYS A 329 18.23 4.17 15.07
N GLU A 330 17.38 4.37 14.07
CA GLU A 330 16.35 5.40 14.03
C GLU A 330 15.44 5.36 15.25
N VAL A 331 14.79 4.23 15.53
CA VAL A 331 13.85 4.15 16.67
C VAL A 331 14.53 4.20 18.03
N LYS A 332 15.82 3.84 18.11
CA LYS A 332 16.61 4.02 19.33
C LYS A 332 16.92 5.49 19.59
N MET A 333 17.29 6.25 18.55
CA MET A 333 17.50 7.70 18.66
C MET A 333 16.20 8.41 19.04
N LEU A 334 15.09 8.07 18.38
CA LEU A 334 13.76 8.60 18.73
C LEU A 334 13.33 8.20 20.14
N GLY A 335 13.61 6.97 20.55
CA GLY A 335 13.32 6.49 21.90
C GLY A 335 14.04 7.27 22.99
N GLN A 336 15.29 7.67 22.74
CA GLN A 336 16.03 8.55 23.64
C GLN A 336 15.40 9.95 23.70
N ALA A 337 15.07 10.54 22.56
CA ALA A 337 14.48 11.88 22.48
C ALA A 337 13.07 11.94 23.12
N LEU A 338 12.26 10.90 22.92
CA LEU A 338 10.87 10.81 23.40
C LEU A 338 10.73 10.04 24.71
N GLN A 339 11.85 9.67 25.36
CA GLN A 339 11.88 8.88 26.60
C GLN A 339 10.99 7.63 26.55
N THR A 340 10.98 6.97 25.39
CA THR A 340 10.11 5.85 25.06
C THR A 340 10.97 4.63 24.72
N ILE A 341 10.63 3.46 25.29
CA ILE A 341 11.34 2.22 24.97
C ILE A 341 10.81 1.66 23.64
N PRO A 342 11.63 1.59 22.58
CA PRO A 342 11.18 1.09 21.28
C PRO A 342 11.00 -0.42 21.29
N LEU A 343 10.05 -0.89 20.49
CA LEU A 343 9.90 -2.29 20.10
C LEU A 343 10.85 -2.61 18.95
N VAL A 344 11.84 -3.47 19.21
CA VAL A 344 12.85 -3.88 18.22
C VAL A 344 13.10 -5.38 18.25
N GLY A 345 13.56 -5.94 17.12
CA GLY A 345 13.90 -7.35 17.02
C GLY A 345 12.70 -8.25 17.36
N GLU A 346 12.92 -9.25 18.21
CA GLU A 346 11.89 -10.25 18.58
C GLU A 346 10.73 -9.66 19.40
N LYS A 347 10.90 -8.46 19.97
CA LYS A 347 9.85 -7.79 20.76
C LYS A 347 8.86 -7.02 19.89
N ALA A 348 9.19 -6.76 18.62
CA ALA A 348 8.35 -6.01 17.69
C ALA A 348 7.29 -6.91 17.05
N THR A 349 6.44 -7.53 17.88
CA THR A 349 5.40 -8.44 17.42
C THR A 349 4.07 -7.73 17.20
N LYS A 350 3.18 -8.33 16.40
CA LYS A 350 1.81 -7.84 16.18
C LYS A 350 1.07 -7.62 17.49
N ASN A 351 1.15 -8.57 18.42
CA ASN A 351 0.43 -8.47 19.70
C ASN A 351 0.90 -7.27 20.54
N GLU A 352 2.20 -7.04 20.63
CA GLU A 352 2.73 -5.91 21.40
C GLU A 352 2.45 -4.56 20.72
N VAL A 353 2.44 -4.51 19.38
CA VAL A 353 2.05 -3.32 18.62
C VAL A 353 0.57 -3.00 18.85
N LEU A 354 -0.34 -3.95 18.61
CA LEU A 354 -1.78 -3.74 18.77
C LEU A 354 -2.17 -3.39 20.20
N LYS A 355 -1.54 -4.02 21.19
CA LYS A 355 -1.75 -3.71 22.61
C LYS A 355 -1.48 -2.25 22.97
N ARG A 356 -0.53 -1.60 22.28
CA ARG A 356 -0.09 -0.23 22.58
C ARG A 356 -0.72 0.81 21.66
N LEU A 357 -1.20 0.40 20.49
CA LEU A 357 -1.68 1.26 19.41
C LEU A 357 -2.74 2.27 19.89
N SER A 358 -3.70 1.83 20.71
CA SER A 358 -4.79 2.65 21.22
C SER A 358 -4.44 3.55 22.41
N SER A 359 -3.18 3.49 22.90
CA SER A 359 -2.75 4.14 24.14
C SER A 359 -1.70 5.24 23.96
N VAL A 360 -1.39 5.61 22.72
CA VAL A 360 -0.34 6.58 22.40
C VAL A 360 -0.83 7.67 21.45
N SER A 361 -0.22 8.85 21.52
CA SER A 361 -0.49 9.98 20.61
C SER A 361 0.31 9.92 19.31
N LEU A 362 1.47 9.25 19.34
CA LEU A 362 2.39 9.16 18.22
C LEU A 362 2.76 7.70 17.95
N ILE A 363 2.66 7.29 16.70
CA ILE A 363 3.10 5.96 16.24
C ILE A 363 4.15 6.19 15.15
N HIS A 364 5.32 5.59 15.32
CA HIS A 364 6.38 5.58 14.32
C HIS A 364 6.83 4.14 14.08
N ILE A 365 6.68 3.67 12.85
CA ILE A 365 7.00 2.30 12.45
C ILE A 365 8.01 2.33 11.30
N ALA A 366 9.18 1.75 11.54
CA ALA A 366 10.25 1.57 10.57
C ALA A 366 10.51 0.07 10.35
N ALA A 367 9.78 -0.52 9.41
CA ALA A 367 9.82 -1.95 9.09
C ALA A 367 9.65 -2.20 7.59
N HIS A 368 9.74 -3.46 7.17
CA HIS A 368 9.36 -3.83 5.81
C HIS A 368 7.85 -3.71 5.65
N GLY A 369 7.41 -3.07 4.57
CA GLY A 369 6.01 -2.99 4.19
C GLY A 369 5.74 -3.79 2.93
N GLN A 370 4.55 -4.36 2.83
CA GLN A 370 4.07 -4.96 1.59
C GLN A 370 3.38 -3.90 0.75
N MET A 371 4.01 -3.61 -0.38
CA MET A 371 3.40 -2.78 -1.40
C MET A 371 2.13 -3.50 -1.92
N GLY A 372 1.01 -2.78 -2.10
CA GLY A 372 -0.27 -3.35 -2.55
C GLY A 372 -1.27 -3.64 -1.43
N THR A 373 -0.87 -4.34 -0.37
CA THR A 373 -1.76 -4.59 0.79
C THR A 373 -1.60 -3.55 1.90
N GLY A 374 -0.45 -2.87 1.97
CA GLY A 374 -0.13 -1.92 3.03
C GLY A 374 0.23 -2.59 4.36
N GLU A 375 0.41 -3.91 4.38
CA GLU A 375 0.76 -4.67 5.58
C GLU A 375 2.18 -4.35 6.03
N ILE A 376 2.40 -4.42 7.34
CA ILE A 376 3.67 -4.13 7.99
C ILE A 376 4.21 -5.44 8.55
N ILE A 377 5.39 -5.86 8.06
CA ILE A 377 5.97 -7.14 8.45
C ILE A 377 6.65 -6.99 9.82
N LEU A 378 6.08 -7.65 10.81
CA LEU A 378 6.50 -7.66 12.21
C LEU A 378 7.21 -8.97 12.58
N ALA A 379 7.73 -9.03 13.81
CA ALA A 379 8.30 -10.25 14.34
C ALA A 379 7.18 -11.27 14.61
N PRO A 380 7.39 -12.56 14.28
CA PRO A 380 6.43 -13.61 14.61
C PRO A 380 6.13 -13.64 16.10
N ASN A 381 4.86 -13.87 16.45
CA ASN A 381 4.50 -14.11 17.84
C ASN A 381 5.24 -15.35 18.39
N PRO A 382 5.75 -15.30 19.64
CA PRO A 382 6.45 -16.43 20.24
C PRO A 382 5.51 -17.62 20.50
N GLU A 383 4.26 -17.35 20.89
CA GLU A 383 3.20 -18.34 20.98
C GLU A 383 2.57 -18.55 19.60
N ARG A 384 2.92 -19.66 18.95
CA ARG A 384 2.42 -20.04 17.62
C ARG A 384 2.27 -21.54 17.51
N ALA A 385 1.31 -21.99 16.70
CA ALA A 385 1.02 -23.42 16.50
C ALA A 385 2.17 -24.17 15.79
N ASN A 386 2.91 -23.49 14.90
CA ASN A 386 3.96 -24.09 14.08
C ASN A 386 5.33 -23.47 14.36
N ARG A 387 6.39 -24.27 14.33
CA ARG A 387 7.77 -23.76 14.50
C ARG A 387 8.18 -22.77 13.40
N GLN A 388 7.66 -22.93 12.20
CA GLN A 388 7.85 -22.00 11.09
C GLN A 388 6.65 -21.03 11.03
N PRO A 389 6.89 -19.71 11.10
CA PRO A 389 5.83 -18.71 10.96
C PRO A 389 5.13 -18.82 9.60
N LYS A 390 3.80 -18.80 9.61
CA LYS A 390 2.95 -18.62 8.44
C LYS A 390 2.67 -17.14 8.21
N GLU A 391 2.19 -16.81 7.01
CA GLU A 391 1.89 -15.43 6.63
C GLU A 391 0.82 -14.76 7.49
N GLU A 392 0.07 -15.48 8.32
CA GLU A 392 -0.86 -14.92 9.32
C GLU A 392 -0.17 -14.50 10.64
N ASP A 393 1.05 -15.00 10.91
CA ASP A 393 1.74 -14.84 12.19
C ASP A 393 2.60 -13.56 12.31
N TYR A 394 2.81 -12.86 11.19
CA TYR A 394 3.73 -11.72 11.06
C TYR A 394 3.27 -10.48 10.24
N PRO A 395 2.06 -10.38 9.66
CA PRO A 395 1.57 -9.18 8.98
C PRO A 395 0.71 -8.27 9.88
#